data_AF-A0A495UCI4-F1
#
_entry.id   AF-A0A495UCI4-F1
#
_cell.length_a   1.000
_cell.length_b   1.000
_cell.length_c   1.000
_cell.angle_alpha   90.00
_cell.angle_beta   90.00
_cell.angle_gamma   90.00
#
_symmetry.space_group_name_H-M   'P 1'
#
loop_
_entity.id
_entity.type
_entity.pdbx_description
1 polymer ?
#
loop_
_entity_poly.entity_id
_entity_poly.type
_entity_poly.pdbx_seq_one_letter_code
_entity_poly.pdbx_strand_id
1 'polypeptide(L)'
;MRPVRHTSHSALVVALVIGMLLTAPSPASGVTIAEIEAELTAVEEAAASASDNALVAEAAAQDARGAAETAAARVAALDAQVAATQVEATAHTARVVAAAVAISRATTDSPLLARVLTAADPETLLAGLSTAERTGRLSAQLARSARESANAAAAQRSQADVVRAERDRLATDAEAAAARARGLVEAETAAIASARSELDALYTQLAAAQRTTVVRAKTQREERIIAQQAAQPAAGAPTSPSRAPETPVTSPPAPAAPPAPVTPAPPPVAPPAGAPIATPAEAQAIARQMSAARGWGDDQFSCLVRLWNRESGWRVQARNPSSGAYGIPQAYPAEKLASAGPDWRTDAATQISWGLSYIGSRYGSPCGAWDHSERTGWY
;
A
#
# COMPACT_ATOMS: atom_id res chain seq x y z
N MET A 1 26.56 40.02 -8.26
CA MET A 1 27.29 38.92 -8.94
C MET A 1 28.33 38.31 -7.99
N ARG A 2 28.08 37.08 -7.51
CA ARG A 2 29.08 36.10 -7.03
C ARG A 2 28.32 34.76 -6.87
N PRO A 3 28.77 33.65 -7.47
CA PRO A 3 28.03 32.39 -7.42
C PRO A 3 28.39 31.60 -6.15
N VAL A 4 27.38 31.09 -5.46
CA VAL A 4 27.57 30.08 -4.40
C VAL A 4 27.52 28.71 -5.05
N ARG A 5 28.61 27.94 -4.93
CA ARG A 5 28.64 26.51 -5.28
C ARG A 5 28.00 25.73 -4.13
N HIS A 6 26.96 24.94 -4.40
CA HIS A 6 26.57 23.84 -3.51
C HIS A 6 26.97 22.51 -4.10
N THR A 7 27.55 21.67 -3.25
CA THR A 7 28.32 20.47 -3.61
C THR A 7 27.53 19.19 -3.39
N SER A 8 27.44 18.40 -4.47
CA SER A 8 27.05 16.99 -4.57
C SER A 8 27.08 16.15 -3.29
N HIS A 9 25.91 15.91 -2.66
CA HIS A 9 25.76 14.99 -1.51
C HIS A 9 24.43 14.19 -1.54
N SER A 10 23.98 13.73 -2.71
CA SER A 10 22.76 12.89 -2.80
C SER A 10 22.81 11.75 -3.83
N ALA A 11 23.99 11.46 -4.40
CA ALA A 11 24.16 10.39 -5.40
C ALA A 11 24.91 9.14 -4.87
N LEU A 12 25.37 9.15 -3.61
CA LEU A 12 26.37 8.17 -3.12
C LEU A 12 25.81 6.96 -2.36
N VAL A 13 24.49 6.83 -2.20
CA VAL A 13 23.86 5.73 -1.41
C VAL A 13 23.16 4.69 -2.31
N VAL A 14 22.90 4.99 -3.58
CA VAL A 14 22.27 4.06 -4.54
C VAL A 14 23.31 3.23 -5.32
N ALA A 15 24.60 3.54 -5.21
CA ALA A 15 25.67 2.94 -6.01
C ALA A 15 26.38 1.73 -5.36
N LEU A 16 26.00 1.28 -4.16
CA LEU A 16 26.76 0.28 -3.39
C LEU A 16 26.24 -1.17 -3.48
N VAL A 17 25.19 -1.45 -4.26
CA VAL A 17 24.64 -2.82 -4.43
C VAL A 17 24.83 -3.37 -5.86
N ILE A 18 25.15 -2.52 -6.84
CA ILE A 18 25.30 -2.89 -8.26
C ILE A 18 26.79 -3.10 -8.65
N GLY A 19 27.66 -3.33 -7.64
CA GLY A 19 29.11 -3.18 -7.77
C GLY A 19 29.96 -4.47 -7.84
N MET A 20 29.37 -5.66 -8.02
CA MET A 20 30.12 -6.92 -7.77
C MET A 20 29.88 -8.09 -8.75
N LEU A 21 29.48 -7.83 -10.00
CA LEU A 21 29.19 -8.87 -11.01
C LEU A 21 29.88 -8.69 -12.38
N LEU A 22 31.07 -8.07 -12.41
CA LEU A 22 31.85 -7.88 -13.64
C LEU A 22 33.33 -8.27 -13.51
N THR A 23 33.58 -9.56 -13.27
CA THR A 23 34.77 -10.29 -13.77
C THR A 23 34.47 -11.79 -13.70
N ALA A 24 34.09 -12.40 -14.82
CA ALA A 24 33.96 -13.86 -14.92
C ALA A 24 35.35 -14.48 -15.16
N PRO A 25 35.93 -15.27 -14.23
CA PRO A 25 37.04 -16.14 -14.56
C PRO A 25 36.56 -17.31 -15.42
N SER A 26 37.42 -17.79 -16.32
CA SER A 26 37.20 -19.05 -17.05
C SER A 26 36.99 -20.21 -16.06
N PRO A 27 36.21 -21.25 -16.42
CA PRO A 27 35.78 -22.28 -15.46
C PRO A 27 36.98 -23.07 -14.92
N ALA A 28 37.33 -22.81 -13.67
CA ALA A 28 38.18 -23.68 -12.90
C ALA A 28 37.41 -24.97 -12.55
N SER A 29 38.05 -26.12 -12.69
CA SER A 29 37.52 -27.40 -12.24
C SER A 29 37.31 -27.36 -10.72
N GLY A 30 36.06 -27.28 -10.25
CA GLY A 30 35.82 -27.27 -8.79
C GLY A 30 34.41 -27.04 -8.28
N VAL A 31 33.53 -26.35 -9.02
CA VAL A 31 32.21 -25.96 -8.48
C VAL A 31 31.37 -27.18 -8.10
N THR A 32 30.99 -27.25 -6.83
CA THR A 32 30.22 -28.33 -6.22
C THR A 32 28.71 -28.11 -6.39
N ILE A 33 27.92 -29.18 -6.25
CA ILE A 33 26.44 -29.08 -6.23
C ILE A 33 25.96 -28.10 -5.16
N ALA A 34 26.61 -28.06 -3.99
CA ALA A 34 26.25 -27.18 -2.89
C ALA A 34 26.51 -25.69 -3.21
N GLU A 35 27.57 -25.36 -3.94
CA GLU A 35 27.85 -24.00 -4.39
C GLU A 35 26.82 -23.54 -5.43
N ILE A 36 26.48 -24.38 -6.41
CA ILE A 36 25.41 -24.07 -7.39
C ILE A 36 24.06 -23.88 -6.69
N GLU A 37 23.73 -24.71 -5.69
CA GLU A 37 22.50 -24.58 -4.92
C GLU A 37 22.47 -23.32 -4.03
N ALA A 38 23.63 -22.86 -3.54
CA ALA A 38 23.75 -21.60 -2.83
C ALA A 38 23.58 -20.39 -3.76
N GLU A 39 24.19 -20.40 -4.95
CA GLU A 39 24.03 -19.35 -5.96
C GLU A 39 22.58 -19.25 -6.46
N LEU A 40 21.93 -20.39 -6.76
CA LEU A 40 20.49 -20.43 -7.09
C LEU A 40 19.62 -19.76 -6.02
N THR A 41 19.96 -19.99 -4.75
CA THR A 41 19.22 -19.42 -3.61
C THR A 41 19.46 -17.91 -3.49
N ALA A 42 20.70 -17.45 -3.63
CA ALA A 42 21.03 -16.04 -3.60
C ALA A 42 20.34 -15.24 -4.73
N VAL A 43 20.23 -15.81 -5.94
CA VAL A 43 19.53 -15.20 -7.08
C VAL A 43 18.01 -15.11 -6.82
N GLU A 44 17.39 -16.17 -6.29
CA GLU A 44 15.97 -16.17 -5.92
C GLU A 44 15.68 -15.18 -4.77
N GLU A 45 16.54 -15.12 -3.74
CA GLU A 45 16.42 -14.18 -2.61
C GLU A 45 16.61 -12.72 -3.03
N ALA A 46 17.53 -12.42 -3.97
CA ALA A 46 17.72 -11.08 -4.51
C ALA A 46 16.50 -10.61 -5.33
N ALA A 47 15.92 -11.50 -6.16
CA ALA A 47 14.70 -11.21 -6.92
C ALA A 47 13.47 -11.04 -6.01
N ALA A 48 13.35 -11.87 -4.96
CA ALA A 48 12.32 -11.70 -3.92
C ALA A 48 12.49 -10.34 -3.21
N SER A 49 13.67 -10.03 -2.69
CA SER A 49 13.95 -8.78 -2.00
C SER A 49 13.63 -7.54 -2.85
N ALA A 50 13.95 -7.56 -4.15
CA ALA A 50 13.57 -6.49 -5.07
C ALA A 50 12.04 -6.35 -5.21
N SER A 51 11.34 -7.48 -5.27
CA SER A 51 9.89 -7.58 -5.34
C SER A 51 9.20 -7.03 -4.08
N ASP A 52 9.68 -7.35 -2.88
CA ASP A 52 9.05 -6.87 -1.63
C ASP A 52 9.25 -5.38 -1.42
N ASN A 53 10.43 -4.87 -1.76
CA ASN A 53 10.71 -3.43 -1.73
C ASN A 53 9.77 -2.65 -2.66
N ALA A 54 9.46 -3.20 -3.84
CA ALA A 54 8.47 -2.62 -4.74
C ALA A 54 7.04 -2.69 -4.14
N LEU A 55 6.59 -3.84 -3.59
CA LEU A 55 5.29 -3.96 -2.91
C LEU A 55 5.11 -2.94 -1.77
N VAL A 56 6.13 -2.79 -0.92
CA VAL A 56 6.11 -1.86 0.23
C VAL A 56 6.05 -0.41 -0.27
N ALA A 57 6.80 -0.06 -1.32
CA ALA A 57 6.78 1.28 -1.88
C ALA A 57 5.47 1.60 -2.62
N GLU A 58 4.88 0.64 -3.32
CA GLU A 58 3.56 0.77 -3.95
C GLU A 58 2.46 1.02 -2.91
N ALA A 59 2.46 0.26 -1.81
CA ALA A 59 1.53 0.46 -0.70
C ALA A 59 1.71 1.84 -0.06
N ALA A 60 2.95 2.24 0.25
CA ALA A 60 3.24 3.57 0.80
C ALA A 60 2.83 4.72 -0.15
N ALA A 61 2.92 4.53 -1.46
CA ALA A 61 2.45 5.50 -2.46
C ALA A 61 0.91 5.59 -2.52
N GLN A 62 0.19 4.49 -2.30
CA GLN A 62 -1.26 4.48 -2.19
C GLN A 62 -1.72 5.20 -0.90
N ASP A 63 -1.10 4.90 0.24
CA ASP A 63 -1.40 5.56 1.52
C ASP A 63 -1.14 7.07 1.45
N ALA A 64 0.00 7.48 0.89
CA ALA A 64 0.35 8.90 0.74
C ALA A 64 -0.64 9.63 -0.20
N ARG A 65 -1.09 8.99 -1.29
CA ARG A 65 -2.13 9.53 -2.16
C ARG A 65 -3.46 9.71 -1.41
N GLY A 66 -3.92 8.70 -0.67
CA GLY A 66 -5.15 8.78 0.12
C GLY A 66 -5.10 9.88 1.20
N ALA A 67 -3.93 10.09 1.81
CA ALA A 67 -3.70 11.19 2.74
C ALA A 67 -3.78 12.57 2.05
N ALA A 68 -3.15 12.73 0.87
CA ALA A 68 -3.20 13.96 0.09
C ALA A 68 -4.63 14.28 -0.41
N GLU A 69 -5.38 13.29 -0.90
CA GLU A 69 -6.78 13.42 -1.30
C GLU A 69 -7.68 13.83 -0.12
N THR A 70 -7.47 13.20 1.04
CA THR A 70 -8.18 13.55 2.29
C THR A 70 -7.86 14.99 2.73
N ALA A 71 -6.60 15.43 2.62
CA ALA A 71 -6.20 16.79 2.93
C ALA A 71 -6.80 17.81 1.94
N ALA A 72 -6.84 17.48 0.64
CA ALA A 72 -7.46 18.32 -0.38
C ALA A 72 -8.98 18.49 -0.14
N ALA A 73 -9.69 17.41 0.23
CA ALA A 73 -11.10 17.48 0.58
C ALA A 73 -11.36 18.35 1.84
N ARG A 74 -10.50 18.25 2.86
CA ARG A 74 -10.56 19.12 4.06
C ARG A 74 -10.33 20.59 3.72
N VAL A 75 -9.36 20.89 2.86
CA VAL A 75 -9.12 22.25 2.37
C VAL A 75 -10.34 22.78 1.62
N ALA A 76 -10.92 22.02 0.70
CA ALA A 76 -12.09 22.46 -0.07
C ALA A 76 -13.29 22.79 0.83
N ALA A 77 -13.53 21.97 1.86
CA ALA A 77 -14.56 22.24 2.87
C ALA A 77 -14.26 23.51 3.70
N LEU A 78 -13.01 23.72 4.09
CA LEU A 78 -12.59 24.89 4.86
C LEU A 78 -12.63 26.18 4.03
N ASP A 79 -12.20 26.14 2.77
CA ASP A 79 -12.27 27.30 1.86
C ASP A 79 -13.72 27.71 1.58
N ALA A 80 -14.66 26.75 1.48
CA ALA A 80 -16.09 27.04 1.40
C ALA A 80 -16.64 27.74 2.67
N GLN A 81 -16.23 27.29 3.87
CA GLN A 81 -16.59 27.94 5.13
C GLN A 81 -16.00 29.36 5.21
N VAL A 82 -14.72 29.52 4.85
CA VAL A 82 -14.03 30.82 4.82
C VAL A 82 -14.74 31.79 3.86
N ALA A 83 -15.17 31.33 2.69
CA ALA A 83 -15.92 32.15 1.74
C ALA A 83 -17.28 32.59 2.30
N ALA A 84 -18.03 31.68 2.92
CA ALA A 84 -19.31 32.00 3.56
C ALA A 84 -19.14 33.06 4.68
N THR A 85 -18.17 32.86 5.58
CA THR A 85 -17.88 33.80 6.68
C THR A 85 -17.44 35.18 6.16
N GLN A 86 -16.70 35.25 5.04
CA GLN A 86 -16.35 36.53 4.40
C GLN A 86 -17.57 37.27 3.82
N VAL A 87 -18.51 36.56 3.19
CA VAL A 87 -19.76 37.14 2.69
C VAL A 87 -20.58 37.71 3.86
N GLU A 88 -20.71 36.96 4.95
CA GLU A 88 -21.41 37.41 6.16
C GLU A 88 -20.75 38.63 6.81
N ALA A 89 -19.42 38.61 6.98
CA ALA A 89 -18.67 39.73 7.56
C ALA A 89 -18.75 41.00 6.70
N THR A 90 -18.73 40.85 5.37
CA THR A 90 -18.90 41.95 4.43
C THR A 90 -20.32 42.54 4.51
N ALA A 91 -21.35 41.68 4.53
CA ALA A 91 -22.73 42.10 4.68
C ALA A 91 -22.99 42.78 6.04
N HIS A 92 -22.41 42.27 7.13
CA HIS A 92 -22.49 42.88 8.46
C HIS A 92 -21.83 44.26 8.49
N THR A 93 -20.64 44.39 7.91
CA THR A 93 -19.93 45.67 7.78
C THR A 93 -20.76 46.68 6.97
N ALA A 94 -21.37 46.27 5.86
CA ALA A 94 -22.24 47.12 5.06
C ALA A 94 -23.49 47.60 5.85
N ARG A 95 -24.13 46.73 6.64
CA ARG A 95 -25.25 47.10 7.54
C ARG A 95 -24.81 48.10 8.61
N VAL A 96 -23.64 47.89 9.22
CA VAL A 96 -23.05 48.80 10.20
C VAL A 96 -22.79 50.19 9.61
N VAL A 97 -22.20 50.26 8.41
CA VAL A 97 -21.96 51.53 7.71
C VAL A 97 -23.29 52.23 7.35
N ALA A 98 -24.27 51.49 6.83
CA ALA A 98 -25.59 52.04 6.52
C ALA A 98 -26.30 52.61 7.78
N ALA A 99 -26.23 51.89 8.91
CA ALA A 99 -26.76 52.36 10.19
C ALA A 99 -26.06 53.64 10.68
N ALA A 100 -24.72 53.70 10.60
CA ALA A 100 -23.95 54.90 10.97
C ALA A 100 -24.28 56.11 10.08
N VAL A 101 -24.48 55.91 8.78
CA VAL A 101 -24.91 56.98 7.85
C VAL A 101 -26.34 57.44 8.14
N ALA A 102 -27.26 56.53 8.43
CA ALA A 102 -28.64 56.87 8.80
C ALA A 102 -28.70 57.66 10.12
N ILE A 103 -27.93 57.24 11.12
CA ILE A 103 -27.74 57.96 12.39
C ILE A 103 -27.21 59.37 12.12
N SER A 104 -26.13 59.50 11.34
CA SER A 104 -25.53 60.81 11.01
C SER A 104 -26.55 61.75 10.38
N ARG A 105 -27.30 61.29 9.38
CA ARG A 105 -28.38 62.06 8.72
C ARG A 105 -29.46 62.52 9.70
N ALA A 106 -29.94 61.62 10.55
CA ALA A 106 -30.94 61.95 11.57
C ALA A 106 -30.44 63.02 12.57
N THR A 107 -29.13 63.11 12.82
CA THR A 107 -28.53 64.18 13.65
C THR A 107 -28.27 65.50 12.91
N THR A 108 -28.25 65.51 11.57
CA THR A 108 -28.06 66.72 10.75
C THR A 108 -29.36 67.37 10.28
N ASP A 109 -30.40 66.60 9.94
CA ASP A 109 -31.70 67.14 9.44
C ASP A 109 -32.52 67.87 10.52
N SER A 110 -32.17 67.66 11.79
CA SER A 110 -32.51 68.55 12.90
C SER A 110 -31.26 68.71 13.73
N PRO A 111 -30.51 69.82 13.61
CA PRO A 111 -29.15 69.91 14.15
C PRO A 111 -29.19 69.83 15.67
N LEU A 112 -29.00 68.62 16.22
CA LEU A 112 -29.07 68.40 17.67
C LEU A 112 -28.00 69.20 18.40
N LEU A 113 -26.84 69.38 17.76
CA LEU A 113 -25.80 70.31 18.23
C LEU A 113 -26.29 71.76 18.26
N ALA A 114 -26.95 72.27 17.20
CA ALA A 114 -27.48 73.63 17.24
C ALA A 114 -28.64 73.77 18.24
N ARG A 115 -29.52 72.76 18.39
CA ARG A 115 -30.57 72.76 19.43
C ARG A 115 -29.98 72.71 20.84
N VAL A 116 -28.90 71.97 21.08
CA VAL A 116 -28.18 71.96 22.37
C VAL A 116 -27.43 73.28 22.62
N LEU A 117 -26.90 73.92 21.58
CA LEU A 117 -26.19 75.20 21.67
C LEU A 117 -27.12 76.43 21.72
N THR A 118 -28.40 76.30 21.33
CA THR A 118 -29.40 77.40 21.35
C THR A 118 -30.60 77.14 22.26
N ALA A 119 -30.68 76.00 22.95
CA ALA A 119 -31.72 75.74 23.95
C ALA A 119 -31.55 76.67 25.15
N ALA A 120 -32.57 77.49 25.41
CA ALA A 120 -32.68 78.29 26.63
C ALA A 120 -33.22 77.48 27.83
N ASP A 121 -33.76 76.28 27.59
CA ASP A 121 -34.35 75.39 28.60
C ASP A 121 -33.39 74.25 28.99
N PRO A 122 -33.11 74.04 30.30
CA PRO A 122 -32.27 72.95 30.80
C PRO A 122 -32.75 71.54 30.43
N GLU A 123 -34.06 71.27 30.39
CA GLU A 123 -34.58 69.92 30.12
C GLU A 123 -34.29 69.48 28.68
N THR A 124 -34.54 70.39 27.72
CA THR A 124 -34.21 70.23 26.30
C THR A 124 -32.72 69.97 26.08
N LEU A 125 -31.87 70.65 26.85
CA LEU A 125 -30.40 70.53 26.76
C LEU A 125 -29.94 69.16 27.27
N LEU A 126 -30.46 68.70 28.41
CA LEU A 126 -30.20 67.36 28.97
C LEU A 126 -30.73 66.24 28.04
N ALA A 127 -31.91 66.41 27.47
CA ALA A 127 -32.49 65.46 26.52
C ALA A 127 -31.60 65.31 25.26
N GLY A 128 -31.12 66.43 24.71
CA GLY A 128 -30.19 66.45 23.58
C GLY A 128 -28.85 65.76 23.90
N LEU A 129 -28.23 66.07 25.04
CA LEU A 129 -26.99 65.44 25.49
C LEU A 129 -27.16 63.93 25.71
N SER A 130 -28.24 63.48 26.35
CA SER A 130 -28.52 62.04 26.57
C SER A 130 -28.74 61.28 25.26
N THR A 131 -29.19 61.97 24.21
CA THR A 131 -29.41 61.39 22.88
C THR A 131 -28.09 61.28 22.13
N ALA A 132 -27.25 62.33 22.18
CA ALA A 132 -25.91 62.32 21.61
C ALA A 132 -25.02 61.23 22.24
N GLU A 133 -25.07 61.08 23.57
CA GLU A 133 -24.29 60.05 24.28
C GLU A 133 -24.75 58.62 23.92
N ARG A 134 -26.06 58.35 23.92
CA ARG A 134 -26.61 57.05 23.48
C ARG A 134 -26.22 56.74 22.02
N THR A 135 -26.27 57.73 21.15
CA THR A 135 -25.88 57.63 19.74
C THR A 135 -24.38 57.31 19.57
N GLY A 136 -23.53 57.98 20.34
CA GLY A 136 -22.08 57.74 20.37
C GLY A 136 -21.74 56.32 20.85
N ARG A 137 -22.41 55.85 21.91
CA ARG A 137 -22.27 54.47 22.42
C ARG A 137 -22.67 53.42 21.37
N LEU A 138 -23.81 53.62 20.69
CA LEU A 138 -24.29 52.73 19.64
C LEU A 138 -23.34 52.68 18.44
N SER A 139 -22.89 53.85 17.95
CA SER A 139 -21.90 53.94 16.86
C SER A 139 -20.59 53.23 17.22
N ALA A 140 -20.10 53.41 18.45
CA ALA A 140 -18.89 52.73 18.94
C ALA A 140 -19.08 51.21 19.06
N GLN A 141 -20.26 50.73 19.46
CA GLN A 141 -20.59 49.31 19.53
C GLN A 141 -20.66 48.66 18.14
N LEU A 142 -21.35 49.30 17.18
CA LEU A 142 -21.43 48.84 15.79
C LEU A 142 -20.03 48.77 15.15
N ALA A 143 -19.20 49.79 15.37
CA ALA A 143 -17.82 49.83 14.87
C ALA A 143 -16.88 48.80 15.54
N ARG A 144 -17.16 48.37 16.78
CA ARG A 144 -16.45 47.24 17.40
C ARG A 144 -16.88 45.92 16.78
N SER A 145 -18.19 45.67 16.68
CA SER A 145 -18.76 44.45 16.10
C SER A 145 -18.32 44.20 14.65
N ALA A 146 -18.23 45.24 13.81
CA ALA A 146 -17.70 45.12 12.46
C ALA A 146 -16.21 44.71 12.44
N ARG A 147 -15.39 45.28 13.34
CA ARG A 147 -13.96 44.90 13.47
C ARG A 147 -13.80 43.49 13.99
N GLU A 148 -14.60 43.08 14.98
CA GLU A 148 -14.60 41.71 15.53
C GLU A 148 -14.93 40.68 14.43
N SER A 149 -15.96 40.94 13.63
CA SER A 149 -16.33 40.10 12.48
C SER A 149 -15.23 40.04 11.40
N ALA A 150 -14.63 41.18 11.05
CA ALA A 150 -13.52 41.23 10.10
C ALA A 150 -12.26 40.50 10.62
N ASN A 151 -11.95 40.64 11.91
CA ASN A 151 -10.84 39.96 12.57
C ASN A 151 -11.06 38.44 12.63
N ALA A 152 -12.28 37.98 12.90
CA ALA A 152 -12.62 36.55 12.85
C ALA A 152 -12.43 35.97 11.44
N ALA A 153 -12.94 36.65 10.41
CA ALA A 153 -12.75 36.25 9.00
C ALA A 153 -11.27 36.32 8.53
N ALA A 154 -10.45 37.18 9.15
CA ALA A 154 -9.00 37.19 8.94
C ALA A 154 -8.31 36.00 9.62
N ALA A 155 -8.64 35.72 10.88
CA ALA A 155 -8.07 34.59 11.64
C ALA A 155 -8.39 33.24 10.97
N GLN A 156 -9.62 33.04 10.50
CA GLN A 156 -10.04 31.82 9.81
C GLN A 156 -9.32 31.64 8.46
N ARG A 157 -9.01 32.73 7.74
CA ARG A 157 -8.14 32.69 6.55
C ARG A 157 -6.74 32.20 6.92
N SER A 158 -6.11 32.79 7.93
CA SER A 158 -4.77 32.37 8.37
C SER A 158 -4.74 30.92 8.85
N GLN A 159 -5.81 30.42 9.47
CA GLN A 159 -5.94 28.99 9.78
C GLN A 159 -6.04 28.13 8.51
N ALA A 160 -6.80 28.57 7.50
CA ALA A 160 -6.88 27.88 6.21
C ALA A 160 -5.55 27.90 5.44
N ASP A 161 -4.75 28.97 5.55
CA ASP A 161 -3.41 29.03 4.95
C ASP A 161 -2.50 27.93 5.51
N VAL A 162 -2.54 27.66 6.82
CA VAL A 162 -1.80 26.55 7.46
C VAL A 162 -2.28 25.18 6.96
N VAL A 163 -3.59 24.97 6.83
CA VAL A 163 -4.13 23.69 6.33
C VAL A 163 -3.82 23.48 4.85
N ARG A 164 -3.78 24.56 4.03
CA ARG A 164 -3.33 24.50 2.63
C ARG A 164 -1.85 24.16 2.53
N ALA A 165 -1.00 24.72 3.39
CA ALA A 165 0.42 24.36 3.43
C ALA A 165 0.65 22.87 3.75
N GLU A 166 -0.11 22.28 4.69
CA GLU A 166 0.01 20.83 4.96
C GLU A 166 -0.56 19.97 3.82
N ARG A 167 -1.65 20.39 3.15
CA ARG A 167 -2.11 19.74 1.90
C ARG A 167 -0.99 19.72 0.85
N ASP A 168 -0.31 20.84 0.64
CA ASP A 168 0.75 20.94 -0.38
C ASP A 168 1.98 20.10 0.00
N ARG A 169 2.29 20.02 1.31
CA ARG A 169 3.30 19.10 1.84
C ARG A 169 2.94 17.63 1.57
N LEU A 170 1.71 17.23 1.87
CA LEU A 170 1.22 15.86 1.64
C LEU A 170 1.13 15.50 0.16
N ALA A 171 0.76 16.46 -0.71
CA ALA A 171 0.79 16.26 -2.16
C ALA A 171 2.21 16.01 -2.67
N THR A 172 3.19 16.79 -2.19
CA THR A 172 4.61 16.61 -2.50
C THR A 172 5.13 15.26 -2.00
N ASP A 173 4.78 14.87 -0.76
CA ASP A 173 5.13 13.56 -0.19
C ASP A 173 4.55 12.40 -1.03
N ALA A 174 3.30 12.54 -1.52
CA ALA A 174 2.64 11.55 -2.37
C ALA A 174 3.29 11.43 -3.76
N GLU A 175 3.67 12.55 -4.39
CA GLU A 175 4.44 12.54 -5.64
C GLU A 175 5.81 11.87 -5.46
N ALA A 176 6.52 12.18 -4.36
CA ALA A 176 7.80 11.56 -4.04
C ALA A 176 7.66 10.06 -3.69
N ALA A 177 6.57 9.63 -3.06
CA ALA A 177 6.26 8.21 -2.85
C ALA A 177 5.97 7.50 -4.18
N ALA A 178 5.15 8.09 -5.05
CA ALA A 178 4.83 7.53 -6.37
C ALA A 178 6.04 7.50 -7.33
N ALA A 179 7.02 8.41 -7.18
CA ALA A 179 8.29 8.35 -7.89
C ALA A 179 9.17 7.19 -7.38
N ARG A 180 9.28 7.02 -6.05
CA ARG A 180 10.03 5.90 -5.44
C ARG A 180 9.44 4.54 -5.80
N ALA A 181 8.12 4.39 -5.76
CA ALA A 181 7.43 3.17 -6.16
C ALA A 181 7.75 2.77 -7.62
N ARG A 182 7.65 3.72 -8.57
CA ARG A 182 8.00 3.47 -9.97
C ARG A 182 9.45 3.03 -10.15
N GLY A 183 10.40 3.73 -9.53
CA GLY A 183 11.82 3.36 -9.61
C GLY A 183 12.12 1.97 -9.03
N LEU A 184 11.37 1.54 -8.00
CA LEU A 184 11.50 0.20 -7.43
C LEU A 184 10.85 -0.89 -8.29
N VAL A 185 9.72 -0.61 -8.94
CA VAL A 185 9.12 -1.52 -9.94
C VAL A 185 10.01 -1.68 -11.19
N GLU A 186 10.67 -0.60 -11.62
CA GLU A 186 11.68 -0.66 -12.69
C GLU A 186 12.90 -1.51 -12.28
N ALA A 187 13.40 -1.33 -11.04
CA ALA A 187 14.50 -2.12 -10.49
C ALA A 187 14.14 -3.60 -10.31
N GLU A 188 12.93 -3.89 -9.82
CA GLU A 188 12.35 -5.25 -9.75
C GLU A 188 12.29 -5.90 -11.14
N THR A 189 11.77 -5.18 -12.15
CA THR A 189 11.67 -5.68 -13.52
C THR A 189 13.05 -6.07 -14.07
N ALA A 190 14.07 -5.26 -13.81
CA ALA A 190 15.45 -5.57 -14.16
C ALA A 190 16.01 -6.76 -13.37
N ALA A 191 15.75 -6.84 -12.05
CA ALA A 191 16.20 -7.94 -11.20
C ALA A 191 15.59 -9.28 -11.63
N ILE A 192 14.29 -9.33 -11.92
CA ILE A 192 13.60 -10.55 -12.42
C ILE A 192 14.17 -10.97 -13.79
N ALA A 193 14.50 -10.02 -14.67
CA ALA A 193 15.11 -10.31 -15.96
C ALA A 193 16.52 -10.92 -15.82
N SER A 194 17.36 -10.34 -14.93
CA SER A 194 18.69 -10.90 -14.62
C SER A 194 18.58 -12.28 -13.99
N ALA A 195 17.73 -12.41 -12.96
CA ALA A 195 17.50 -13.66 -12.24
C ALA A 195 17.04 -14.79 -13.18
N ARG A 196 16.13 -14.55 -14.12
CA ARG A 196 15.74 -15.56 -15.12
C ARG A 196 16.95 -16.07 -15.92
N SER A 197 17.79 -15.16 -16.44
CA SER A 197 18.98 -15.54 -17.21
C SER A 197 20.03 -16.29 -16.37
N GLU A 198 20.20 -15.91 -15.10
CA GLU A 198 21.15 -16.53 -14.18
C GLU A 198 20.65 -17.92 -13.74
N LEU A 199 19.37 -18.05 -13.39
CA LEU A 199 18.74 -19.32 -13.03
C LEU A 199 18.79 -20.34 -14.17
N ASP A 200 18.53 -19.95 -15.42
CA ASP A 200 18.61 -20.87 -16.57
C ASP A 200 20.03 -21.44 -16.74
N ALA A 201 21.07 -20.60 -16.53
CA ALA A 201 22.46 -21.04 -16.55
C ALA A 201 22.81 -21.95 -15.36
N LEU A 202 22.38 -21.60 -14.14
CA LEU A 202 22.65 -22.36 -12.93
C LEU A 202 21.91 -23.71 -12.92
N TYR A 203 20.64 -23.77 -13.33
CA TYR A 203 19.91 -25.05 -13.45
C TYR A 203 20.49 -25.96 -14.54
N THR A 204 21.07 -25.40 -15.61
CA THR A 204 21.83 -26.17 -16.61
C THR A 204 23.08 -26.82 -16.00
N GLN A 205 23.84 -26.06 -15.19
CA GLN A 205 25.00 -26.58 -14.46
C GLN A 205 24.61 -27.65 -13.41
N LEU A 206 23.55 -27.38 -12.64
CA LEU A 206 23.02 -28.30 -11.63
C LEU A 206 22.59 -29.64 -12.24
N ALA A 207 21.87 -29.59 -13.36
CA ALA A 207 21.43 -30.79 -14.08
C ALA A 207 22.62 -31.62 -14.60
N ALA A 208 23.65 -30.97 -15.13
CA ALA A 208 24.88 -31.64 -15.57
C ALA A 208 25.62 -32.30 -14.38
N ALA A 209 25.78 -31.58 -13.26
CA ALA A 209 26.43 -32.09 -12.05
C ALA A 209 25.67 -33.28 -11.43
N GLN A 210 24.34 -33.23 -11.44
CA GLN A 210 23.45 -34.30 -10.95
C GLN A 210 23.24 -35.44 -11.97
N ARG A 211 23.75 -35.33 -13.21
CA ARG A 211 23.49 -36.25 -14.34
C ARG A 211 21.99 -36.47 -14.60
N THR A 212 21.22 -35.40 -14.60
CA THR A 212 19.75 -35.42 -14.74
C THR A 212 19.28 -34.35 -15.74
N THR A 213 17.96 -34.19 -15.91
CA THR A 213 17.39 -33.13 -16.76
C THR A 213 17.17 -31.84 -15.96
N VAL A 214 17.23 -30.68 -16.62
CA VAL A 214 16.94 -29.36 -16.02
C VAL A 214 15.60 -29.35 -15.28
N VAL A 215 14.55 -29.91 -15.91
CA VAL A 215 13.22 -30.05 -15.31
C VAL A 215 13.29 -30.84 -13.99
N ARG A 216 13.98 -31.98 -13.98
CA ARG A 216 14.09 -32.82 -12.77
C ARG A 216 14.94 -32.17 -11.69
N ALA A 217 16.02 -31.47 -12.06
CA ALA A 217 16.84 -30.71 -11.11
C ALA A 217 16.03 -29.59 -10.43
N LYS A 218 15.23 -28.84 -11.22
CA LYS A 218 14.32 -27.80 -10.71
C LYS A 218 13.27 -28.41 -9.76
N THR A 219 12.51 -29.40 -10.20
CA THR A 219 11.48 -30.06 -9.37
C THR A 219 12.07 -30.61 -8.06
N GLN A 220 13.21 -31.30 -8.11
CA GLN A 220 13.83 -31.85 -6.92
C GLN A 220 14.34 -30.77 -5.94
N ARG A 221 14.76 -29.59 -6.42
CA ARG A 221 15.13 -28.46 -5.55
C ARG A 221 13.89 -27.78 -4.96
N GLU A 222 12.85 -27.54 -5.76
CA GLU A 222 11.55 -27.01 -5.31
C GLU A 222 10.97 -27.90 -4.19
N GLU A 223 10.89 -29.21 -4.41
CA GLU A 223 10.43 -30.20 -3.43
C GLU A 223 11.25 -30.17 -2.13
N ARG A 224 12.59 -30.05 -2.22
CA ARG A 224 13.45 -29.96 -1.02
C ARG A 224 13.18 -28.69 -0.21
N ILE A 225 13.14 -27.54 -0.87
CA ILE A 225 12.93 -26.24 -0.22
C ILE A 225 11.53 -26.20 0.41
N ILE A 226 10.50 -26.65 -0.32
CA ILE A 226 9.13 -26.63 0.18
C ILE A 226 8.93 -27.67 1.29
N ALA A 227 9.58 -28.84 1.25
CA ALA A 227 9.58 -29.78 2.37
C ALA A 227 10.25 -29.17 3.62
N GLN A 228 11.35 -28.43 3.47
CA GLN A 228 11.98 -27.70 4.57
C GLN A 228 11.08 -26.59 5.13
N GLN A 229 10.43 -25.80 4.26
CA GLN A 229 9.46 -24.77 4.64
C GLN A 229 8.21 -25.37 5.32
N ALA A 230 7.73 -26.52 4.85
CA ALA A 230 6.59 -27.24 5.43
C ALA A 230 6.94 -27.95 6.75
N ALA A 231 8.23 -28.26 7.00
CA ALA A 231 8.71 -28.79 8.27
C ALA A 231 8.88 -27.70 9.35
N GLN A 232 9.03 -26.44 8.96
CA GLN A 232 9.08 -25.32 9.91
C GLN A 232 7.74 -25.20 10.67
N PRO A 233 7.76 -24.87 11.97
CA PRO A 233 6.54 -24.48 12.67
C PRO A 233 5.88 -23.28 11.98
N ALA A 234 4.55 -23.26 11.91
CA ALA A 234 3.80 -22.12 11.38
C ALA A 234 3.89 -20.93 12.35
N ALA A 235 4.98 -20.18 12.25
CA ALA A 235 5.20 -18.96 13.03
C ALA A 235 4.30 -17.84 12.48
N GLY A 236 3.23 -17.53 13.22
CA GLY A 236 2.39 -16.35 12.95
C GLY A 236 1.13 -16.62 12.11
N ALA A 237 0.34 -17.66 12.44
CA ALA A 237 -1.05 -17.68 12.02
C ALA A 237 -1.74 -16.37 12.48
N PRO A 238 -2.33 -15.56 11.58
CA PRO A 238 -2.88 -14.26 11.95
C PRO A 238 -4.08 -14.44 12.89
N THR A 239 -3.95 -13.95 14.12
CA THR A 239 -5.00 -14.02 15.14
C THR A 239 -6.17 -13.10 14.78
N SER A 240 -7.08 -13.59 13.94
CA SER A 240 -8.44 -13.05 13.84
C SER A 240 -9.23 -13.51 15.08
N PRO A 241 -9.85 -12.60 15.86
CA PRO A 241 -10.51 -12.96 17.10
C PRO A 241 -11.90 -13.57 16.84
N SER A 242 -11.94 -14.85 16.49
CA SER A 242 -13.18 -15.65 16.49
C SER A 242 -13.17 -16.64 17.65
N ARG A 243 -13.98 -16.35 18.67
CA ARG A 243 -14.15 -17.14 19.89
C ARG A 243 -15.00 -18.39 19.61
N ALA A 244 -14.45 -19.58 19.86
CA ALA A 244 -15.19 -20.81 20.25
C ALA A 244 -14.19 -21.85 20.86
N PRO A 245 -14.65 -22.87 21.60
CA PRO A 245 -13.98 -23.27 22.84
C PRO A 245 -12.90 -24.34 22.71
N GLU A 246 -11.99 -24.34 23.69
CA GLU A 246 -10.95 -25.34 23.87
C GLU A 246 -11.52 -26.74 24.17
N THR A 247 -11.06 -27.74 23.43
CA THR A 247 -10.96 -29.13 23.92
C THR A 247 -9.61 -29.71 23.52
N PRO A 248 -8.86 -30.34 24.45
CA PRO A 248 -7.55 -30.89 24.14
C PRO A 248 -7.68 -32.29 23.50
N VAL A 249 -7.05 -32.52 22.35
CA VAL A 249 -6.87 -33.87 21.79
C VAL A 249 -5.43 -34.07 21.34
N THR A 250 -4.90 -35.24 21.71
CA THR A 250 -3.52 -35.71 21.59
C THR A 250 -3.15 -36.20 20.17
N SER A 251 -1.92 -35.95 19.74
CA SER A 251 -1.18 -36.69 18.68
C SER A 251 -0.61 -38.02 19.23
N PRO A 252 0.10 -38.91 18.47
CA PRO A 252 0.38 -39.01 17.01
C PRO A 252 -0.19 -40.37 16.47
N PRO A 253 0.32 -41.11 15.44
CA PRO A 253 1.37 -40.89 14.42
C PRO A 253 0.91 -41.23 12.97
N ALA A 254 1.83 -41.67 12.09
CA ALA A 254 1.63 -42.11 10.70
C ALA A 254 2.29 -43.48 10.41
N PRO A 255 1.98 -44.13 9.27
CA PRO A 255 2.98 -44.92 8.53
C PRO A 255 3.03 -44.60 7.01
N ALA A 256 4.16 -44.92 6.37
CA ALA A 256 4.49 -44.57 4.98
C ALA A 256 4.26 -45.71 3.96
N ALA A 257 4.34 -45.39 2.66
CA ALA A 257 4.34 -46.36 1.54
C ALA A 257 5.38 -45.96 0.45
N PRO A 258 6.20 -46.90 -0.09
CA PRO A 258 7.13 -46.67 -1.21
C PRO A 258 6.46 -46.67 -2.62
N PRO A 259 7.19 -46.28 -3.70
CA PRO A 259 6.58 -45.68 -4.90
C PRO A 259 6.33 -46.64 -6.10
N ALA A 260 5.53 -46.16 -7.06
CA ALA A 260 5.37 -46.72 -8.41
C ALA A 260 5.98 -45.80 -9.48
N PRO A 261 6.50 -46.33 -10.61
CA PRO A 261 7.17 -45.53 -11.64
C PRO A 261 6.17 -44.89 -12.62
N VAL A 262 6.34 -43.60 -12.92
CA VAL A 262 5.62 -42.91 -14.02
C VAL A 262 6.60 -42.19 -14.95
N THR A 263 6.30 -42.27 -16.24
CA THR A 263 7.03 -41.65 -17.35
C THR A 263 6.85 -40.12 -17.39
N PRO A 264 7.84 -39.35 -17.89
CA PRO A 264 7.74 -37.90 -17.94
C PRO A 264 6.76 -37.41 -19.01
N ALA A 265 5.79 -36.60 -18.60
CA ALA A 265 4.96 -35.77 -19.47
C ALA A 265 5.72 -34.47 -19.86
N PRO A 266 5.35 -33.78 -20.96
CA PRO A 266 6.16 -32.69 -21.52
C PRO A 266 6.19 -31.44 -20.62
N PRO A 267 7.24 -30.59 -20.74
CA PRO A 267 7.39 -29.40 -19.91
C PRO A 267 6.27 -28.38 -20.17
N PRO A 268 5.75 -27.68 -19.14
CA PRO A 268 4.90 -26.53 -19.34
C PRO A 268 5.69 -25.42 -20.03
N VAL A 269 5.13 -24.87 -21.10
CA VAL A 269 5.70 -23.72 -21.82
C VAL A 269 5.50 -22.48 -20.95
N ALA A 270 6.60 -21.87 -20.49
CA ALA A 270 6.54 -20.63 -19.71
C ALA A 270 6.00 -19.48 -20.60
N PRO A 271 5.02 -18.69 -20.12
CA PRO A 271 4.56 -17.50 -20.83
C PRO A 271 5.62 -16.38 -20.78
N PRO A 272 5.68 -15.50 -21.80
CA PRO A 272 6.65 -14.41 -21.83
C PRO A 272 6.34 -13.32 -20.79
N ALA A 273 7.38 -12.61 -20.37
CA ALA A 273 7.27 -11.45 -19.49
C ALA A 273 6.33 -10.38 -20.08
N GLY A 274 5.30 -9.96 -19.33
CA GLY A 274 4.28 -9.02 -19.79
C GLY A 274 2.99 -9.66 -20.32
N ALA A 275 2.81 -10.98 -20.16
CA ALA A 275 1.50 -11.62 -20.33
C ALA A 275 0.44 -10.97 -19.40
N PRO A 276 -0.83 -10.90 -19.82
CA PRO A 276 -1.90 -10.40 -18.96
C PRO A 276 -2.02 -11.24 -17.69
N ILE A 277 -2.21 -10.59 -16.55
CA ILE A 277 -2.42 -11.27 -15.26
C ILE A 277 -3.62 -12.21 -15.37
N ALA A 278 -3.41 -13.50 -15.12
CA ALA A 278 -4.43 -14.52 -15.28
C ALA A 278 -5.69 -14.20 -14.47
N THR A 279 -6.85 -14.32 -15.11
CA THR A 279 -8.14 -14.25 -14.44
C THR A 279 -8.32 -15.43 -13.47
N PRO A 280 -9.21 -15.32 -12.46
CA PRO A 280 -9.58 -16.43 -11.59
C PRO A 280 -9.94 -17.74 -12.32
N ALA A 281 -10.57 -17.66 -13.49
CA ALA A 281 -10.93 -18.83 -14.30
C ALA A 281 -9.72 -19.47 -14.99
N GLU A 282 -8.80 -18.67 -15.52
CA GLU A 282 -7.55 -19.16 -16.13
C GLU A 282 -6.63 -19.77 -15.06
N ALA A 283 -6.53 -19.15 -13.89
CA ALA A 283 -5.80 -19.69 -12.75
C ALA A 283 -6.37 -21.06 -12.30
N GLN A 284 -7.71 -21.22 -12.26
CA GLN A 284 -8.33 -22.52 -11.99
C GLN A 284 -8.04 -23.57 -13.08
N ALA A 285 -8.01 -23.17 -14.36
CA ALA A 285 -7.69 -24.08 -15.46
C ALA A 285 -6.23 -24.59 -15.36
N ILE A 286 -5.28 -23.68 -15.07
CA ILE A 286 -3.87 -24.01 -14.82
C ILE A 286 -3.75 -24.96 -13.63
N ALA A 287 -4.38 -24.64 -12.50
CA ALA A 287 -4.32 -25.48 -11.30
C ALA A 287 -4.96 -26.86 -11.48
N ARG A 288 -5.99 -27.01 -12.32
CA ARG A 288 -6.57 -28.33 -12.62
C ARG A 288 -5.54 -29.21 -13.34
N GLN A 289 -4.87 -28.67 -14.36
CA GLN A 289 -3.83 -29.40 -15.10
C GLN A 289 -2.67 -29.79 -14.18
N MET A 290 -2.20 -28.85 -13.35
CA MET A 290 -1.08 -29.08 -12.42
C MET A 290 -1.44 -30.01 -11.24
N SER A 291 -2.71 -30.03 -10.81
CA SER A 291 -3.20 -31.00 -9.81
C SER A 291 -3.27 -32.41 -10.39
N ALA A 292 -3.83 -32.55 -11.62
CA ALA A 292 -3.90 -33.84 -12.30
C ALA A 292 -2.50 -34.43 -12.57
N ALA A 293 -1.51 -33.60 -12.91
CA ALA A 293 -0.11 -34.01 -13.07
C ALA A 293 0.53 -34.56 -11.77
N ARG A 294 -0.03 -34.25 -10.60
CA ARG A 294 0.38 -34.76 -9.27
C ARG A 294 -0.42 -36.00 -8.84
N GLY A 295 -1.31 -36.52 -9.70
CA GLY A 295 -2.22 -37.62 -9.37
C GLY A 295 -3.44 -37.21 -8.53
N TRP A 296 -3.71 -35.91 -8.37
CA TRP A 296 -4.89 -35.41 -7.68
C TRP A 296 -6.06 -35.21 -8.66
N GLY A 297 -7.11 -36.00 -8.47
CA GLY A 297 -8.31 -35.96 -9.30
C GLY A 297 -9.25 -34.79 -9.00
N ASP A 298 -10.40 -34.80 -9.67
CA ASP A 298 -11.43 -33.75 -9.54
C ASP A 298 -12.03 -33.67 -8.12
N ASP A 299 -11.97 -34.75 -7.34
CA ASP A 299 -12.34 -34.80 -5.93
C ASP A 299 -11.44 -33.87 -5.10
N GLN A 300 -10.12 -34.00 -5.25
CA GLN A 300 -9.13 -33.15 -4.60
C GLN A 300 -9.20 -31.72 -5.16
N PHE A 301 -9.37 -31.56 -6.47
CA PHE A 301 -9.51 -30.24 -7.08
C PHE A 301 -10.74 -29.49 -6.53
N SER A 302 -11.84 -30.17 -6.18
CA SER A 302 -13.00 -29.53 -5.54
C SER A 302 -12.70 -28.96 -4.14
N CYS A 303 -11.76 -29.57 -3.40
CA CYS A 303 -11.26 -29.06 -2.13
C CYS A 303 -10.33 -27.85 -2.36
N LEU A 304 -9.44 -27.93 -3.36
CA LEU A 304 -8.55 -26.82 -3.74
C LEU A 304 -9.34 -25.57 -4.14
N VAL A 305 -10.40 -25.73 -4.95
CA VAL A 305 -11.28 -24.62 -5.36
C VAL A 305 -11.93 -23.95 -4.16
N ARG A 306 -12.44 -24.71 -3.18
CA ARG A 306 -13.00 -24.15 -1.94
C ARG A 306 -11.94 -23.43 -1.12
N LEU A 307 -10.75 -24.03 -0.98
CA LEU A 307 -9.63 -23.46 -0.23
C LEU A 307 -9.20 -22.11 -0.80
N TRP A 308 -8.72 -22.06 -2.05
CA TRP A 308 -8.23 -20.81 -2.64
C TRP A 308 -9.32 -19.80 -3.01
N ASN A 309 -10.60 -20.20 -3.03
CA ASN A 309 -11.72 -19.25 -3.00
C ASN A 309 -11.77 -18.47 -1.68
N ARG A 310 -11.54 -19.12 -0.52
CA ARG A 310 -11.46 -18.45 0.78
C ARG A 310 -10.24 -17.54 0.88
N GLU A 311 -9.08 -18.01 0.41
CA GLU A 311 -7.82 -17.27 0.54
C GLU A 311 -7.78 -16.00 -0.32
N SER A 312 -7.98 -16.12 -1.63
CA SER A 312 -7.68 -15.05 -2.59
C SER A 312 -8.79 -14.77 -3.59
N GLY A 313 -9.80 -15.65 -3.68
CA GLY A 313 -10.72 -15.68 -4.82
C GLY A 313 -9.98 -15.93 -6.14
N TRP A 314 -8.88 -16.69 -6.09
CA TRP A 314 -8.00 -17.02 -7.23
C TRP A 314 -7.33 -15.81 -7.92
N ARG A 315 -7.20 -14.68 -7.23
CA ARG A 315 -6.52 -13.48 -7.77
C ARG A 315 -5.01 -13.58 -7.55
N VAL A 316 -4.24 -13.58 -8.64
CA VAL A 316 -2.76 -13.61 -8.66
C VAL A 316 -2.13 -12.48 -7.84
N GLN A 317 -2.77 -11.31 -7.80
CA GLN A 317 -2.28 -10.13 -7.07
C GLN A 317 -3.06 -9.89 -5.75
N ALA A 318 -3.73 -10.91 -5.19
CA ALA A 318 -4.36 -10.78 -3.87
C ALA A 318 -3.29 -10.51 -2.80
N ARG A 319 -3.35 -9.35 -2.15
CA ARG A 319 -2.53 -9.03 -0.98
C ARG A 319 -3.42 -8.77 0.21
N ASN A 320 -3.18 -9.46 1.32
CA ASN A 320 -3.81 -9.14 2.60
C ASN A 320 -3.12 -7.90 3.22
N PRO A 321 -3.82 -6.78 3.46
CA PRO A 321 -3.17 -5.58 3.99
C PRO A 321 -2.64 -5.72 5.43
N SER A 322 -3.22 -6.62 6.25
CA SER A 322 -2.85 -6.75 7.66
C SER A 322 -1.72 -7.75 7.91
N SER A 323 -1.68 -8.86 7.17
CA SER A 323 -0.60 -9.86 7.29
C SER A 323 0.49 -9.74 6.23
N GLY A 324 0.23 -9.05 5.11
CA GLY A 324 1.13 -9.02 3.95
C GLY A 324 1.10 -10.29 3.08
N ALA A 325 0.28 -11.30 3.43
CA ALA A 325 0.15 -12.54 2.65
C ALA A 325 -0.23 -12.27 1.19
N TYR A 326 0.33 -13.06 0.27
CA TYR A 326 0.28 -12.75 -1.17
C TYR A 326 -0.15 -13.92 -2.06
N GLY A 327 -0.80 -13.58 -3.18
CA GLY A 327 -1.07 -14.47 -4.31
C GLY A 327 -2.27 -15.40 -4.11
N ILE A 328 -2.47 -16.28 -5.09
CA ILE A 328 -3.51 -17.32 -5.09
C ILE A 328 -3.53 -18.13 -3.77
N PRO A 329 -2.39 -18.65 -3.27
CA PRO A 329 -2.38 -19.45 -2.04
C PRO A 329 -2.34 -18.61 -0.74
N GLN A 330 -2.25 -17.28 -0.80
CA GLN A 330 -1.96 -16.41 0.36
C GLN A 330 -0.73 -16.84 1.17
N ALA A 331 0.41 -17.00 0.49
CA ALA A 331 1.66 -17.39 1.12
C ALA A 331 2.13 -16.33 2.13
N TYR A 332 2.62 -16.78 3.30
CA TYR A 332 3.22 -15.92 4.31
C TYR A 332 4.56 -16.49 4.86
N PRO A 333 5.63 -15.66 4.92
CA PRO A 333 5.74 -14.36 4.25
C PRO A 333 5.83 -14.59 2.71
N ALA A 334 5.56 -13.55 1.92
CA ALA A 334 5.23 -13.68 0.49
C ALA A 334 6.39 -14.28 -0.36
N GLU A 335 7.60 -14.01 0.08
CA GLU A 335 8.89 -14.36 -0.53
C GLU A 335 9.08 -15.88 -0.67
N LYS A 336 8.35 -16.68 0.11
CA LYS A 336 8.35 -18.15 -0.03
C LYS A 336 7.98 -18.59 -1.44
N LEU A 337 7.12 -17.85 -2.14
CA LEU A 337 6.71 -18.14 -3.51
C LEU A 337 7.89 -18.10 -4.51
N ALA A 338 8.96 -17.37 -4.20
CA ALA A 338 10.14 -17.24 -5.05
C ALA A 338 10.85 -18.59 -5.30
N SER A 339 10.68 -19.58 -4.42
CA SER A 339 11.27 -20.91 -4.60
C SER A 339 10.66 -21.72 -5.75
N ALA A 340 9.55 -21.26 -6.35
CA ALA A 340 9.00 -21.82 -7.58
C ALA A 340 9.44 -21.04 -8.85
N GLY A 341 9.80 -19.76 -8.69
CA GLY A 341 10.28 -18.90 -9.78
C GLY A 341 10.35 -17.41 -9.39
N PRO A 342 11.21 -16.62 -10.04
CA PRO A 342 11.39 -15.19 -9.73
C PRO A 342 10.21 -14.30 -10.16
N ASP A 343 9.26 -14.83 -10.93
CA ASP A 343 8.06 -14.15 -11.42
C ASP A 343 6.81 -14.36 -10.56
N TRP A 344 7.00 -14.92 -9.36
CA TRP A 344 5.95 -15.28 -8.39
C TRP A 344 4.92 -14.19 -8.08
N ARG A 345 5.25 -12.89 -8.26
CA ARG A 345 4.27 -11.80 -8.07
C ARG A 345 3.20 -11.72 -9.16
N THR A 346 3.48 -12.22 -10.36
CA THR A 346 2.62 -11.98 -11.55
C THR A 346 2.27 -13.23 -12.32
N ASP A 347 3.03 -14.32 -12.18
CA ASP A 347 2.73 -15.57 -12.85
C ASP A 347 1.87 -16.51 -11.98
N ALA A 348 0.71 -16.91 -12.52
CA ALA A 348 -0.21 -17.80 -11.83
C ALA A 348 0.34 -19.23 -11.71
N ALA A 349 1.05 -19.74 -12.71
CA ALA A 349 1.59 -21.10 -12.68
C ALA A 349 2.71 -21.24 -11.63
N THR A 350 3.56 -20.22 -11.46
CA THR A 350 4.56 -20.14 -10.38
C THR A 350 3.88 -20.20 -9.01
N GLN A 351 2.86 -19.37 -8.76
CA GLN A 351 2.11 -19.39 -7.48
C GLN A 351 1.38 -20.72 -7.24
N ILE A 352 0.79 -21.29 -8.28
CA ILE A 352 0.06 -22.57 -8.22
C ILE A 352 1.03 -23.73 -7.98
N SER A 353 2.22 -23.75 -8.61
CA SER A 353 3.23 -24.79 -8.36
C SER A 353 3.63 -24.81 -6.89
N TRP A 354 3.99 -23.63 -6.35
CA TRP A 354 4.34 -23.48 -4.95
C TRP A 354 3.20 -23.94 -4.04
N GLY A 355 1.98 -23.45 -4.27
CA GLY A 355 0.82 -23.76 -3.43
C GLY A 355 0.45 -25.25 -3.43
N LEU A 356 0.49 -25.91 -4.59
CA LEU A 356 0.27 -27.36 -4.70
C LEU A 356 1.41 -28.16 -4.03
N SER A 357 2.65 -27.72 -4.17
CA SER A 357 3.81 -28.35 -3.51
C SER A 357 3.71 -28.23 -1.99
N TYR A 358 3.36 -27.06 -1.48
CA TYR A 358 3.16 -26.81 -0.05
C TYR A 358 2.02 -27.67 0.52
N ILE A 359 0.87 -27.73 -0.17
CA ILE A 359 -0.26 -28.60 0.21
C ILE A 359 0.17 -30.07 0.28
N GLY A 360 0.90 -30.55 -0.72
CA GLY A 360 1.39 -31.94 -0.74
C GLY A 360 2.35 -32.23 0.42
N SER A 361 3.32 -31.35 0.67
CA SER A 361 4.33 -31.51 1.72
C SER A 361 3.76 -31.37 3.14
N ARG A 362 2.77 -30.48 3.36
CA ARG A 362 2.25 -30.15 4.69
C ARG A 362 0.98 -30.94 5.07
N TYR A 363 0.12 -31.21 4.10
CA TYR A 363 -1.22 -31.82 4.31
C TYR A 363 -1.46 -33.11 3.54
N GLY A 364 -0.52 -33.53 2.69
CA GLY A 364 -0.63 -34.72 1.83
C GLY A 364 -1.55 -34.53 0.62
N SER A 365 -2.68 -33.82 0.77
CA SER A 365 -3.62 -33.54 -0.32
C SER A 365 -4.44 -32.25 -0.13
N PRO A 366 -5.04 -31.71 -1.21
CA PRO A 366 -5.94 -30.56 -1.15
C PRO A 366 -7.13 -30.73 -0.20
N CYS A 367 -7.72 -31.93 -0.08
CA CYS A 367 -8.77 -32.16 0.90
C CYS A 367 -8.24 -32.22 2.33
N GLY A 368 -7.03 -32.76 2.56
CA GLY A 368 -6.37 -32.68 3.86
C GLY A 368 -6.12 -31.23 4.31
N ALA A 369 -5.73 -30.35 3.38
CA ALA A 369 -5.55 -28.92 3.63
C ALA A 369 -6.89 -28.20 3.90
N TRP A 370 -7.93 -28.49 3.09
CA TRP A 370 -9.28 -27.96 3.30
C TRP A 370 -9.83 -28.34 4.67
N ASP A 371 -9.76 -29.63 5.05
CA ASP A 371 -10.26 -30.13 6.32
C ASP A 371 -9.50 -29.54 7.52
N HIS A 372 -8.18 -29.31 7.39
CA HIS A 372 -7.42 -28.58 8.40
C HIS A 372 -7.94 -27.16 8.56
N SER A 373 -8.11 -26.45 7.44
CA SER A 373 -8.53 -25.05 7.39
C SER A 373 -9.96 -24.81 7.87
N GLU A 374 -10.87 -25.77 7.69
CA GLU A 374 -12.21 -25.75 8.33
C GLU A 374 -12.16 -25.83 9.86
N ARG A 375 -11.10 -26.42 10.45
CA ARG A 375 -10.94 -26.54 11.91
C ARG A 375 -10.17 -25.39 12.54
N THR A 376 -9.18 -24.84 11.84
CA THR A 376 -8.22 -23.86 12.39
C THR A 376 -8.37 -22.45 11.80
N GLY A 377 -9.06 -22.30 10.67
CA GLY A 377 -9.19 -21.04 9.95
C GLY A 377 -8.00 -20.69 9.05
N TRP A 378 -6.99 -21.55 8.93
CA TRP A 378 -5.78 -21.34 8.12
C TRP A 378 -5.25 -22.68 7.57
N TYR A 379 -4.30 -22.64 6.63
CA TYR A 379 -3.51 -23.79 6.18
C TYR A 379 -2.08 -23.33 5.87
#